data_AF-A0A962NHY4-F1
#
_entry.id   AF-A0A962NHY4-F1
#
_cell.length_a   1.000
_cell.length_b   1.000
_cell.length_c   1.000
_cell.angle_alpha   90.00
_cell.angle_beta   90.00
_cell.angle_gamma   90.00
#
_symmetry.space_group_name_H-M   'P 1'
#
loop_
_entity.id
_entity.type
_entity.pdbx_description
1 polymer ?
#
loop_
_entity_poly.entity_id
_entity_poly.type
_entity_poly.pdbx_seq_one_letter_code
_entity_poly.pdbx_strand_id
1 'polypeptide(L)'
;KLLQIILLGQPELRELLGRPELLQLAQRITARYHLAPLSAEETELYVRHRLSVAGCERQPFTKLGLRALHKRSSGIPRLINVIADRALVAGYAHSLERIGERVVNEAADEALIGGARPAWRKPWPWLLLGMGLVAAGAWYFWPRPAPPAPPAVVAAPGLPELDAAGLQAALVDTEATLGWQRLMALWDLPAEMPPQLRDGCPAELGADWLCFRGSGSFSKLRQFGRPVLLLLRKGDSAVPVLLTAIDRERALLELPAATAVVERNVLRDFWGGEYRALNRLPGGFPATLRINDEGPAVSWVRDQLDRALGEEAPVADEAALRFDADVERRVRRLQEKHGLLADGIIGPETWFALACYVDEGPRLARPPKREQGAPDGASL
;
A
#
# COMPACT_ATOMS: atom_id res chain seq x y z
N LYS A 1 32.01 33.39 -13.73
CA LYS A 1 31.41 32.60 -12.63
C LYS A 1 31.13 31.20 -13.18
N LEU A 2 31.72 30.15 -12.59
CA LEU A 2 31.45 28.77 -13.00
C LEU A 2 30.02 28.40 -12.56
N LEU A 3 29.25 27.78 -13.44
CA LEU A 3 27.91 27.31 -13.13
C LEU A 3 28.05 25.97 -12.39
N GLN A 4 27.66 25.93 -11.12
CA GLN A 4 27.65 24.70 -10.34
C GLN A 4 26.27 24.05 -10.47
N ILE A 5 26.23 22.84 -11.03
CA ILE A 5 24.99 22.08 -11.25
C ILE A 5 24.98 20.91 -10.27
N ILE A 6 23.95 20.83 -9.42
CA ILE A 6 23.70 19.69 -8.54
C ILE A 6 22.50 18.93 -9.09
N LEU A 7 22.70 17.66 -9.42
CA LEU A 7 21.64 16.76 -9.87
C LEU A 7 21.17 15.93 -8.68
N LEU A 8 19.90 16.11 -8.29
CA LEU A 8 19.24 15.38 -7.22
C LEU A 8 18.09 14.57 -7.81
N GLY A 9 17.98 13.30 -7.42
CA GLY A 9 16.93 12.44 -7.92
C GLY A 9 16.84 11.13 -7.17
N GLN A 10 15.79 10.39 -7.46
CA GLN A 10 15.58 9.04 -6.96
C GLN A 10 16.55 8.06 -7.67
N PRO A 11 16.70 6.79 -7.22
CA PRO A 11 17.65 5.83 -7.80
C PRO A 11 17.58 5.67 -9.32
N GLU A 12 16.41 5.91 -9.92
CA GLU A 12 16.11 5.91 -11.34
C GLU A 12 16.95 6.93 -12.12
N LEU A 13 17.33 8.06 -11.51
CA LEU A 13 18.24 9.02 -12.12
C LEU A 13 19.59 8.37 -12.45
N ARG A 14 20.04 7.40 -11.65
CA ARG A 14 21.28 6.66 -11.90
C ARG A 14 21.16 5.78 -13.15
N GLU A 15 20.01 5.15 -13.35
CA GLU A 15 19.73 4.34 -14.54
C GLU A 15 19.62 5.23 -15.78
N LEU A 16 18.96 6.38 -15.65
CA LEU A 16 18.77 7.36 -16.72
C LEU A 16 20.12 7.95 -17.18
N LEU A 17 20.99 8.32 -16.23
CA LEU A 17 22.36 8.76 -16.53
C LEU A 17 23.28 7.64 -17.07
N GLY A 18 22.88 6.37 -16.93
CA GLY A 18 23.59 5.22 -17.48
C GLY A 18 23.25 4.91 -18.94
N ARG A 19 22.25 5.58 -19.53
CA ARG A 19 21.82 5.32 -20.90
C ARG A 19 22.84 5.87 -21.92
N PRO A 20 23.02 5.21 -23.09
CA PRO A 20 24.01 5.59 -24.09
C PRO A 20 23.91 7.06 -24.52
N GLU A 21 22.70 7.60 -24.59
CA GLU A 21 22.42 8.96 -25.05
C GLU A 21 22.87 10.03 -24.05
N LEU A 22 23.06 9.66 -22.78
CA LEU A 22 23.41 10.58 -21.68
C LEU A 22 24.81 10.35 -21.11
N LEU A 23 25.59 9.44 -21.71
CA LEU A 23 26.96 9.15 -21.27
C LEU A 23 27.86 10.39 -21.28
N GLN A 24 27.70 11.29 -22.27
CA GLN A 24 28.48 12.53 -22.34
C GLN A 24 28.20 13.47 -21.15
N LEU A 25 26.96 13.52 -20.68
CA LEU A 25 26.59 14.29 -19.49
C LEU A 25 27.09 13.59 -18.22
N ALA A 26 26.92 12.27 -18.14
CA ALA A 26 27.32 11.47 -16.98
C ALA A 26 28.84 11.48 -16.74
N GLN A 27 29.64 11.64 -17.80
CA GLN A 27 31.10 11.82 -17.73
C GLN A 27 31.52 13.16 -17.13
N ARG A 28 30.66 14.19 -17.18
CA ARG A 28 30.93 15.50 -16.58
C ARG A 28 30.57 15.58 -15.10
N ILE A 29 29.97 14.53 -14.54
CA ILE A 29 29.61 14.46 -13.11
C ILE A 29 30.83 14.01 -12.32
N THR A 30 31.48 14.96 -11.65
CA THR A 30 32.73 14.73 -10.90
C THR A 30 32.52 14.01 -9.56
N ALA A 31 31.35 14.18 -8.95
CA ALA A 31 31.02 13.59 -7.67
C ALA A 31 29.62 12.95 -7.72
N ARG A 32 29.53 11.72 -7.22
CA ARG A 32 28.28 10.98 -7.07
C ARG A 32 28.17 10.56 -5.62
N TYR A 33 27.07 10.92 -4.97
CA TYR A 33 26.82 10.55 -3.60
C TYR A 33 25.43 9.93 -3.47
N HIS A 34 25.34 8.83 -2.74
CA HIS A 34 24.07 8.20 -2.40
C HIS A 34 23.82 8.40 -0.92
N LEU A 35 22.71 9.05 -0.59
CA LEU A 35 22.30 9.26 0.80
C LEU A 35 21.74 7.93 1.34
N ALA A 36 22.55 7.25 2.13
CA ALA A 36 22.11 6.10 2.91
C ALA A 36 21.26 6.55 4.12
N PRO A 37 20.43 5.67 4.69
CA PRO A 37 19.83 5.91 6.00
C PRO A 37 20.90 6.20 7.05
N LEU A 38 20.58 7.07 8.01
CA LEU A 38 21.49 7.45 9.07
C LEU A 38 21.82 6.25 9.95
N SER A 39 23.10 6.10 10.32
CA SER A 39 23.52 5.16 11.36
C SER A 39 22.91 5.52 12.72
N ALA A 40 23.05 4.66 13.72
CA ALA A 40 22.55 4.92 15.07
C ALA A 40 23.17 6.19 15.68
N GLU A 41 24.47 6.42 15.43
CA GLU A 41 25.19 7.60 15.90
C GLU A 41 24.74 8.87 15.17
N GLU A 42 24.61 8.80 13.84
CA GLU A 42 24.09 9.93 13.04
C GLU A 42 22.63 10.24 13.35
N THR A 43 21.82 9.23 13.70
CA THR A 43 20.44 9.42 14.14
C THR A 43 20.39 10.22 15.44
N GLU A 44 21.26 9.89 16.41
CA GLU A 44 21.37 10.66 17.66
C GLU A 44 21.80 12.11 17.39
N LEU A 45 22.81 12.31 16.54
CA LEU A 45 23.28 13.65 16.16
C LEU A 45 22.19 14.45 15.44
N TYR A 46 21.47 13.81 14.52
CA TYR A 46 20.36 14.40 13.78
C TYR A 46 19.23 14.87 14.71
N VAL A 47 18.77 14.01 15.62
CA VAL A 47 17.72 14.35 16.58
C VAL A 47 18.16 15.49 17.50
N ARG A 48 19.40 15.43 18.00
CA ARG A 48 19.97 16.49 18.84
C ARG A 48 20.04 17.84 18.11
N HIS A 49 20.48 17.84 16.86
CA HIS A 49 20.53 19.04 16.04
C HIS A 49 19.13 19.62 15.82
N ARG A 50 18.14 18.78 15.46
CA ARG A 50 16.75 19.21 15.25
C ARG A 50 16.13 19.83 16.50
N LEU A 51 16.39 19.25 17.67
CA LEU A 51 15.92 19.79 18.95
C LEU A 51 16.62 21.10 19.30
N SER A 52 17.91 21.23 19.02
CA SER A 52 18.64 22.49 19.18
C SER A 52 18.07 23.59 18.28
N VAL A 53 17.74 23.29 17.02
CA VAL A 53 17.08 24.24 16.11
C VAL A 53 15.70 24.66 16.61
N ALA A 54 14.98 23.75 17.27
CA ALA A 54 13.71 24.03 17.93
C ALA A 54 13.83 24.80 19.26
N GLY A 55 15.05 25.20 19.65
CA GLY A 55 15.30 25.94 20.90
C GLY A 55 15.31 25.07 22.16
N CYS A 56 15.43 23.75 22.03
CA CYS A 56 15.46 22.85 23.17
C CYS A 56 16.88 22.77 23.76
N GLU A 57 17.06 23.25 24.99
CA GLU A 57 18.36 23.23 25.69
C GLU A 57 18.68 21.86 26.31
N ARG A 58 17.65 21.04 26.58
CA ARG A 58 17.77 19.72 27.19
C ARG A 58 17.38 18.64 26.21
N GLN A 59 18.07 17.49 26.26
CA GLN A 59 17.75 16.33 25.43
C GLN A 59 16.61 15.51 26.09
N PRO A 60 15.36 15.57 25.59
CA PRO A 60 14.23 14.86 26.20
C PRO A 60 14.32 13.35 25.99
N PHE A 61 14.99 12.89 24.92
CA PHE A 61 15.18 11.46 24.67
C PHE A 61 16.31 10.86 25.49
N THR A 62 16.07 9.71 26.09
CA THR A 62 17.12 8.87 26.69
C THR A 62 17.95 8.16 25.63
N LYS A 63 19.14 7.66 25.98
CA LYS A 63 19.96 6.82 25.06
C LYS A 63 19.19 5.59 24.55
N LEU A 64 18.38 4.97 25.41
CA LEU A 64 17.52 3.85 25.02
C LEU A 64 16.39 4.28 24.09
N GLY A 65 15.80 5.45 24.34
CA GLY A 65 14.81 6.08 23.44
C GLY A 65 15.39 6.33 22.04
N LEU A 66 16.59 6.90 21.95
CA LEU A 66 17.27 7.15 20.66
C LEU A 66 17.64 5.85 19.92
N ARG A 67 18.07 4.81 20.64
CA ARG A 67 18.30 3.47 20.04
C ARG A 67 17.00 2.87 19.50
N ALA A 68 15.91 2.95 20.26
CA ALA A 68 14.60 2.49 19.81
C ALA A 68 14.13 3.28 18.58
N LEU A 69 14.35 4.60 18.58
CA LEU A 69 13.99 5.49 17.48
C LEU A 69 14.73 5.12 16.19
N HIS A 70 16.04 4.88 16.27
CA HIS A 70 16.83 4.39 15.14
C HIS A 70 16.34 3.02 14.66
N LYS A 71 16.14 2.05 15.56
CA LYS A 71 15.68 0.70 15.22
C LYS A 71 14.31 0.69 14.53
N ARG A 72 13.37 1.52 15.00
CA ARG A 72 12.01 1.62 14.46
C ARG A 72 11.95 2.39 13.14
N SER A 73 12.82 3.38 12.95
CA SER A 73 12.90 4.18 11.72
C SER A 73 13.85 3.63 10.66
N SER A 74 14.69 2.65 11.02
CA SER A 74 15.83 2.17 10.21
C SER A 74 16.76 3.29 9.75
N GLY A 75 16.88 4.37 10.53
CA GLY A 75 17.73 5.52 10.19
C GLY A 75 17.16 6.48 9.14
N ILE A 76 15.90 6.31 8.72
CA ILE A 76 15.29 7.17 7.69
C ILE A 76 14.83 8.48 8.35
N PRO A 77 15.37 9.67 7.97
CA PRO A 77 15.07 10.94 8.65
C PRO A 77 13.58 11.27 8.75
N ARG A 78 12.82 10.99 7.68
CA ARG A 78 11.37 11.20 7.68
C ARG A 78 10.67 10.38 8.76
N LEU A 79 11.02 9.11 8.91
CA LEU A 79 10.43 8.23 9.93
C LEU A 79 10.91 8.59 11.34
N ILE A 80 12.18 8.99 11.48
CA ILE A 80 12.73 9.50 12.75
C ILE A 80 11.86 10.66 13.26
N ASN A 81 11.55 11.64 12.40
CA ASN A 81 10.75 12.80 12.78
C ASN A 81 9.33 12.41 13.19
N VAL A 82 8.64 11.60 12.37
CA VAL A 82 7.25 11.21 12.66
C VAL A 82 7.12 10.46 13.99
N ILE A 83 8.06 9.56 14.29
CA ILE A 83 8.06 8.82 15.57
C ILE A 83 8.43 9.75 16.73
N ALA A 84 9.43 10.62 16.54
CA ALA A 84 9.88 11.55 17.56
C ALA A 84 8.79 12.56 17.94
N ASP A 85 8.07 13.12 16.96
CA ASP A 85 6.98 14.08 17.19
C ASP A 85 5.86 13.44 18.02
N ARG A 86 5.42 12.23 17.67
CA ARG A 86 4.43 11.48 18.47
C ARG A 86 4.95 11.13 19.86
N ALA A 87 6.20 10.73 19.99
CA ALA A 87 6.79 10.42 21.29
C ALA A 87 6.89 11.66 22.19
N LEU A 88 7.14 12.84 21.62
CA LEU A 88 7.15 14.12 22.34
C LEU A 88 5.75 14.51 22.79
N VAL A 89 4.73 14.37 21.93
CA VAL A 89 3.32 14.61 22.28
C VAL A 89 2.87 13.66 23.39
N ALA A 90 3.16 12.37 23.28
CA ALA A 90 2.85 11.39 24.32
C ALA A 90 3.60 11.67 25.63
N GLY A 91 4.88 12.06 25.54
CA GLY A 91 5.68 12.48 26.68
C GLY A 91 5.07 13.68 27.41
N TYR A 92 4.60 14.68 26.66
CA TYR A 92 3.92 15.85 27.21
C TYR A 92 2.59 15.48 27.88
N ALA A 93 1.74 14.70 27.21
CA ALA A 93 0.44 14.26 27.74
C ALA A 93 0.57 13.48 29.06
N HIS A 94 1.66 12.74 29.23
CA HIS A 94 1.96 11.98 30.44
C HIS A 94 2.89 12.70 31.42
N SER A 95 3.21 13.98 31.20
CA SER A 95 4.10 14.79 32.05
C SER A 95 5.46 14.12 32.30
N LEU A 96 6.03 13.46 31.28
CA LEU A 96 7.31 12.77 31.36
C LEU A 96 8.46 13.73 31.09
N GLU A 97 9.41 13.82 32.03
CA GLU A 97 10.63 14.61 31.85
C GLU A 97 11.62 13.99 30.85
N ARG A 98 11.57 12.66 30.68
CA ARG A 98 12.47 11.91 29.78
C ARG A 98 11.72 10.83 29.00
N ILE A 99 11.95 10.81 27.69
CA ILE A 99 11.33 9.89 26.75
C ILE A 99 12.22 8.64 26.61
N GLY A 100 11.72 7.54 27.15
CA GLY A 100 12.35 6.21 27.15
C GLY A 100 11.98 5.37 25.93
N GLU A 101 12.61 4.20 25.82
CA GLU A 101 12.32 3.20 24.78
C GLU A 101 10.83 2.83 24.69
N ARG A 102 10.14 2.71 25.83
CA ARG A 102 8.71 2.33 25.86
C ARG A 102 7.84 3.31 25.08
N VAL A 103 7.96 4.60 25.38
CA VAL A 103 7.17 5.67 24.75
C VAL A 103 7.51 5.79 23.26
N VAL A 104 8.79 5.63 22.90
CA VAL A 104 9.20 5.63 21.48
C VAL A 104 8.62 4.44 20.73
N ASN A 105 8.60 3.25 21.34
CA ASN A 105 8.01 2.06 20.70
C ASN A 105 6.49 2.21 20.55
N GLU A 106 5.79 2.70 21.56
CA GLU A 106 4.34 2.98 21.50
C GLU A 106 4.04 4.02 20.41
N ALA A 107 4.76 5.14 20.40
CA ALA A 107 4.64 6.16 19.36
C ALA A 107 4.97 5.60 17.97
N ALA A 108 5.92 4.68 17.85
CA ALA A 108 6.26 4.05 16.59
C ALA A 108 5.23 3.00 16.13
N ASP A 109 4.54 2.32 17.04
CA ASP A 109 3.47 1.38 16.73
C ASP A 109 2.22 2.14 16.25
N GLU A 110 1.96 3.32 16.81
CA GLU A 110 0.88 4.22 16.38
C GLU A 110 1.21 4.95 15.07
N ALA A 111 2.46 5.42 14.92
CA ALA A 111 2.91 6.16 13.74
C ALA A 111 3.02 5.31 12.47
N LEU A 112 3.40 4.04 12.63
CA LEU A 112 3.75 3.16 11.52
C LEU A 112 2.67 2.09 11.37
N ILE A 113 1.82 2.24 10.34
CA ILE A 113 0.78 1.29 10.00
C ILE A 113 1.42 -0.08 9.66
N GLY A 114 1.19 -1.08 10.51
CA GLY A 114 1.67 -2.47 10.32
C GLY A 114 2.60 -3.03 11.41
N GLY A 115 2.78 -2.35 12.54
CA GLY A 115 3.70 -2.75 13.61
C GLY A 115 3.07 -3.23 14.92
N ALA A 116 1.91 -3.89 14.93
CA ALA A 116 1.35 -4.39 16.19
C ALA A 116 2.22 -5.52 16.78
N ARG A 117 2.85 -5.27 17.95
CA ARG A 117 3.35 -6.37 18.79
C ARG A 117 2.16 -7.12 19.40
N PRO A 118 2.15 -8.47 19.44
CA PRO A 118 1.19 -9.18 20.26
C PRO A 118 1.44 -8.83 21.73
N ALA A 119 0.39 -8.38 22.43
CA ALA A 119 0.43 -8.04 23.84
C ALA A 119 0.89 -9.25 24.68
N TRP A 120 2.05 -9.11 25.31
CA TRP A 120 2.66 -10.11 26.16
C TRP A 120 1.83 -10.27 27.45
N ARG A 121 1.03 -11.33 27.54
CA ARG A 121 0.23 -11.65 28.74
C ARG A 121 1.19 -12.04 29.89
N LYS A 122 1.11 -11.33 31.02
CA LYS A 122 1.89 -11.57 32.24
C LYS A 122 1.69 -13.00 32.80
N PRO A 123 2.67 -13.55 33.54
CA PRO A 123 2.76 -14.98 33.87
C PRO A 123 1.95 -15.33 35.13
N TRP A 124 0.63 -15.45 35.01
CA TRP A 124 -0.22 -16.07 36.04
C TRP A 124 -0.35 -17.62 35.96
N PRO A 125 0.12 -18.38 34.94
CA PRO A 125 -0.28 -19.79 34.85
C PRO A 125 0.52 -20.75 35.75
N TRP A 126 1.54 -20.29 36.48
CA TRP A 126 2.35 -21.17 37.34
C TRP A 126 1.65 -21.58 38.64
N LEU A 127 0.59 -20.87 39.07
CA LEU A 127 -0.19 -21.24 40.25
C LEU A 127 -1.20 -22.38 40.00
N LEU A 128 -1.58 -22.64 38.75
CA LEU A 128 -2.52 -23.72 38.40
C LEU A 128 -1.82 -25.07 38.14
N LEU A 129 -0.49 -25.07 37.97
CA LEU A 129 0.30 -26.27 37.66
C LEU A 129 0.47 -27.19 38.88
N GLY A 130 0.40 -26.64 40.10
CA GLY A 130 0.49 -27.42 41.35
C GLY A 130 -0.74 -28.28 41.63
N MET A 131 -1.93 -27.87 41.19
CA MET A 131 -3.19 -28.60 41.45
C MET A 131 -3.46 -29.70 40.40
N GLY A 132 -2.86 -29.60 39.21
CA GLY A 132 -3.03 -30.55 38.11
C GLY A 132 -2.24 -31.87 38.27
N LEU A 133 -1.14 -31.87 39.01
CA LEU A 133 -0.28 -33.06 39.17
C LEU A 133 -0.96 -34.19 39.98
N VAL A 134 -1.88 -33.86 40.88
CA VAL A 134 -2.64 -34.85 41.66
C VAL A 134 -3.74 -35.53 40.83
N ALA A 135 -4.37 -34.80 39.90
CA ALA A 135 -5.37 -35.34 38.98
C ALA A 135 -4.76 -36.21 37.86
N ALA A 136 -3.53 -35.89 37.42
CA ALA A 136 -2.82 -36.64 36.38
C ALA A 136 -2.45 -38.08 36.79
N GLY A 137 -2.19 -38.31 38.09
CA GLY A 137 -1.88 -39.65 38.61
C GLY A 137 -3.05 -40.63 38.50
N ALA A 138 -4.28 -40.15 38.68
CA ALA A 138 -5.49 -40.98 38.61
C ALA A 138 -5.89 -41.35 37.16
N TRP A 139 -5.56 -40.51 36.19
CA TRP A 139 -5.86 -40.77 34.77
C TRP A 139 -4.89 -41.77 34.13
N TYR A 140 -3.64 -41.83 34.59
CA TYR A 140 -2.60 -42.66 33.97
C TYR A 140 -2.91 -44.17 34.00
N PHE A 141 -3.68 -44.64 34.98
CA PHE A 141 -4.03 -46.07 35.14
C PHE A 141 -5.31 -46.51 34.42
N TRP A 142 -5.99 -45.64 33.67
CA TRP A 142 -7.19 -46.01 32.92
C TRP A 142 -6.84 -46.52 31.52
N PRO A 143 -7.18 -47.76 31.13
CA PRO A 143 -6.84 -48.28 29.81
C PRO A 143 -7.57 -47.51 28.70
N ARG A 144 -6.81 -46.94 27.74
CA ARG A 144 -7.35 -46.19 26.60
C ARG A 144 -7.53 -47.12 25.39
N PRO A 145 -8.68 -47.07 24.69
CA PRO A 145 -8.84 -47.72 23.39
C PRO A 145 -7.97 -47.02 22.33
N ALA A 146 -7.47 -47.80 21.36
CA ALA A 146 -6.59 -47.30 20.31
C ALA A 146 -7.29 -46.22 19.45
N PRO A 147 -6.66 -45.06 19.20
CA PRO A 147 -7.24 -44.02 18.38
C PRO A 147 -7.27 -44.46 16.89
N PRO A 148 -8.37 -44.19 16.15
CA PRO A 148 -8.39 -44.38 14.72
C PRO A 148 -7.43 -43.39 14.05
N ALA A 149 -6.71 -43.85 13.03
CA ALA A 149 -5.76 -43.05 12.27
C ALA A 149 -6.44 -41.77 11.73
N PRO A 150 -5.81 -40.58 11.86
CA PRO A 150 -6.36 -39.37 11.29
C PRO A 150 -6.44 -39.49 9.76
N PRO A 151 -7.52 -39.01 9.12
CA PRO A 151 -7.55 -38.93 7.67
C PRO A 151 -6.44 -38.00 7.19
N ALA A 152 -5.73 -38.43 6.16
CA ALA A 152 -4.71 -37.63 5.50
C ALA A 152 -5.31 -36.26 5.10
N VAL A 153 -4.72 -35.18 5.63
CA VAL A 153 -4.99 -33.84 5.12
C VAL A 153 -4.39 -33.79 3.72
N VAL A 154 -5.23 -33.97 2.72
CA VAL A 154 -4.89 -33.63 1.34
C VAL A 154 -4.65 -32.13 1.34
N ALA A 155 -3.39 -31.71 1.12
CA ALA A 155 -3.05 -30.31 0.91
C ALA A 155 -3.97 -29.76 -0.20
N ALA A 156 -4.69 -28.68 0.09
CA ALA A 156 -5.45 -27.98 -0.93
C ALA A 156 -4.47 -27.60 -2.07
N PRO A 157 -4.78 -27.90 -3.33
CA PRO A 157 -3.87 -27.58 -4.43
C PRO A 157 -3.59 -26.07 -4.41
N GLY A 158 -2.30 -25.71 -4.31
CA GLY A 158 -1.87 -24.33 -4.46
C GLY A 158 -2.34 -23.77 -5.80
N LEU A 159 -2.67 -22.48 -5.83
CA LEU A 159 -3.06 -21.79 -7.05
C LEU A 159 -1.96 -21.98 -8.12
N PRO A 160 -2.31 -22.27 -9.38
CA PRO A 160 -1.33 -22.49 -10.44
C PRO A 160 -0.50 -21.22 -10.69
N GLU A 161 0.82 -21.37 -10.77
CA GLU A 161 1.73 -20.34 -11.28
C GLU A 161 1.82 -20.47 -12.81
N LEU A 162 1.48 -19.41 -13.55
CA LEU A 162 1.56 -19.39 -15.02
C LEU A 162 2.80 -18.66 -15.50
N ASP A 163 3.50 -19.26 -16.46
CA ASP A 163 4.53 -18.62 -17.24
C ASP A 163 3.94 -17.86 -18.45
N ALA A 164 4.80 -17.35 -19.33
CA ALA A 164 4.35 -16.58 -20.50
C ALA A 164 3.48 -17.41 -21.46
N ALA A 165 3.82 -18.68 -21.68
CA ALA A 165 3.07 -19.57 -22.57
C ALA A 165 1.71 -19.93 -21.97
N GLY A 166 1.68 -20.24 -20.67
CA GLY A 166 0.46 -20.52 -19.92
C GLY A 166 -0.48 -19.31 -19.87
N LEU A 167 0.06 -18.10 -19.65
CA LEU A 167 -0.75 -16.88 -19.70
C LEU A 167 -1.32 -16.63 -21.10
N GLN A 168 -0.51 -16.72 -22.15
CA GLN A 168 -0.97 -16.57 -23.54
C GLN A 168 -2.09 -17.56 -23.89
N ALA A 169 -1.99 -18.81 -23.43
CA ALA A 169 -3.01 -19.84 -23.65
C ALA A 169 -4.29 -19.58 -22.85
N ALA A 170 -4.18 -19.01 -21.65
CA ALA A 170 -5.32 -18.72 -20.79
C ALA A 170 -6.12 -17.47 -21.22
N LEU A 171 -5.52 -16.58 -22.02
CA LEU A 171 -6.22 -15.45 -22.61
C LEU A 171 -7.11 -15.93 -23.76
N VAL A 172 -8.43 -15.84 -23.60
CA VAL A 172 -9.41 -16.25 -24.62
C VAL A 172 -10.22 -15.02 -25.07
N ASP A 173 -10.29 -14.78 -26.38
CA ASP A 173 -10.89 -13.56 -26.94
C ASP A 173 -12.43 -13.52 -26.78
N THR A 174 -13.07 -14.67 -26.63
CA THR A 174 -14.54 -14.81 -26.53
C THR A 174 -15.12 -14.44 -25.17
N GLU A 175 -14.30 -14.07 -24.18
CA GLU A 175 -14.72 -13.81 -22.80
C GLU A 175 -14.41 -12.38 -22.31
N ALA A 176 -14.48 -11.39 -23.21
CA ALA A 176 -14.25 -9.98 -22.87
C ALA A 176 -15.19 -9.43 -21.77
N THR A 177 -16.31 -10.10 -21.47
CA THR A 177 -17.27 -9.69 -20.44
C THR A 177 -17.00 -10.30 -19.07
N LEU A 178 -16.22 -11.40 -18.98
CA LEU A 178 -16.07 -12.12 -17.71
C LEU A 178 -15.32 -11.28 -16.66
N GLY A 179 -14.28 -10.54 -17.08
CA GLY A 179 -13.57 -9.63 -16.19
C GLY A 179 -14.51 -8.64 -15.53
N TRP A 180 -15.41 -8.02 -16.31
CA TRP A 180 -16.42 -7.11 -15.80
C TRP A 180 -17.42 -7.78 -14.85
N GLN A 181 -17.92 -8.97 -15.20
CA GLN A 181 -18.83 -9.73 -14.32
C GLN A 181 -18.17 -10.03 -12.96
N ARG A 182 -16.91 -10.47 -12.96
CA ARG A 182 -16.16 -10.75 -11.73
C ARG A 182 -15.89 -9.48 -10.93
N LEU A 183 -15.52 -8.38 -11.59
CA LEU A 183 -15.31 -7.10 -10.91
C LEU A 183 -16.60 -6.60 -10.26
N MET A 184 -17.73 -6.68 -10.96
CA MET A 184 -19.04 -6.30 -10.43
C MET A 184 -19.44 -7.18 -9.24
N ALA A 185 -19.16 -8.49 -9.31
CA ALA A 185 -19.42 -9.40 -8.19
C ALA A 185 -18.63 -9.04 -6.93
N LEU A 186 -17.38 -8.53 -7.06
CA LEU A 186 -16.61 -8.04 -5.90
C LEU A 186 -17.22 -6.80 -5.22
N TRP A 187 -18.11 -6.11 -5.93
CA TRP A 187 -18.83 -4.93 -5.44
C TRP A 187 -20.29 -5.24 -5.07
N ASP A 188 -20.66 -6.53 -5.01
CA ASP A 188 -22.03 -7.00 -4.75
C ASP A 188 -23.07 -6.39 -5.72
N LEU A 189 -22.67 -6.12 -6.96
CA LEU A 189 -23.56 -5.57 -7.99
C LEU A 189 -24.35 -6.68 -8.70
N PRO A 190 -25.56 -6.37 -9.24
CA PRO A 190 -26.34 -7.33 -10.01
C PRO A 190 -25.55 -7.97 -11.15
N ALA A 191 -25.76 -9.26 -11.40
CA ALA A 191 -25.03 -10.00 -12.44
C ALA A 191 -25.32 -9.48 -13.86
N GLU A 192 -26.47 -8.82 -14.06
CA GLU A 192 -26.80 -8.19 -15.33
C GLU A 192 -25.98 -6.90 -15.53
N MET A 193 -24.96 -7.02 -16.37
CA MET A 193 -24.10 -5.91 -16.74
C MET A 193 -24.87 -4.89 -17.60
N PRO A 194 -24.85 -3.59 -17.22
CA PRO A 194 -25.36 -2.51 -18.05
C PRO A 194 -24.76 -2.59 -19.46
N PRO A 195 -25.56 -2.46 -20.54
CA PRO A 195 -25.06 -2.53 -21.91
C PRO A 195 -23.89 -1.56 -22.17
N GLN A 196 -23.91 -0.39 -21.50
CA GLN A 196 -22.89 0.65 -21.63
C GLN A 196 -21.51 0.19 -21.16
N LEU A 197 -21.43 -0.81 -20.26
CA LEU A 197 -20.17 -1.43 -19.82
C LEU A 197 -19.63 -2.47 -20.81
N ARG A 198 -20.47 -3.00 -21.71
CA ARG A 198 -20.09 -4.03 -22.68
C ARG A 198 -19.24 -3.45 -23.82
N ASP A 199 -19.56 -2.22 -24.23
CA ASP A 199 -18.92 -1.55 -25.38
C ASP A 199 -17.81 -0.56 -24.96
N GLY A 200 -17.61 -0.35 -23.66
CA GLY A 200 -16.65 0.62 -23.14
C GLY A 200 -16.80 0.84 -21.64
N CYS A 201 -16.01 1.75 -21.08
CA CYS A 201 -16.08 2.13 -19.67
C CYS A 201 -16.59 3.58 -19.63
N PRO A 202 -17.92 3.79 -19.54
CA PRO A 202 -18.52 5.12 -19.60
C PRO A 202 -18.21 5.89 -18.32
N ALA A 203 -18.06 7.22 -18.40
CA ALA A 203 -17.69 8.02 -17.23
C ALA A 203 -18.66 7.83 -16.06
N GLU A 204 -19.96 7.68 -16.34
CA GLU A 204 -21.02 7.50 -15.36
C GLU A 204 -21.76 6.16 -15.56
N LEU A 205 -22.01 5.46 -14.47
CA LEU A 205 -22.66 4.16 -14.43
C LEU A 205 -23.83 4.16 -13.42
N GLY A 206 -24.79 5.06 -13.60
CA GLY A 206 -25.91 5.23 -12.67
C GLY A 206 -25.58 6.14 -11.48
N ALA A 207 -26.40 6.09 -10.42
CA ALA A 207 -26.46 7.17 -9.42
C ALA A 207 -25.18 7.37 -8.59
N ASP A 208 -24.42 6.31 -8.28
CA ASP A 208 -23.24 6.37 -7.38
C ASP A 208 -22.02 5.60 -7.91
N TRP A 209 -22.04 5.13 -9.16
CA TRP A 209 -20.99 4.28 -9.70
C TRP A 209 -20.33 4.94 -10.89
N LEU A 210 -19.01 4.96 -10.88
CA LEU A 210 -18.21 5.49 -11.98
C LEU A 210 -17.27 4.42 -12.50
N CYS A 211 -17.14 4.39 -13.82
CA CYS A 211 -16.16 3.57 -14.49
C CYS A 211 -14.95 4.43 -14.84
N PHE A 212 -13.79 4.06 -14.30
CA PHE A 212 -12.55 4.80 -14.48
C PHE A 212 -11.69 4.13 -15.54
N ARG A 213 -11.22 4.95 -16.47
CA ARG A 213 -10.21 4.59 -17.47
C ARG A 213 -8.90 5.25 -17.07
N GLY A 214 -7.82 4.49 -17.07
CA GLY A 214 -6.51 5.03 -16.77
C GLY A 214 -5.40 4.21 -17.38
N SER A 215 -4.20 4.74 -17.26
CA SER A 215 -2.98 4.05 -17.63
C SER A 215 -1.91 4.24 -16.55
N GLY A 216 -0.97 3.29 -16.44
CA GLY A 216 0.17 3.44 -15.56
C GLY A 216 0.91 2.15 -15.27
N SER A 217 1.60 2.13 -14.13
CA SER A 217 2.46 1.03 -13.72
C SER A 217 1.81 0.15 -12.65
N PHE A 218 2.34 -1.06 -12.46
CA PHE A 218 1.94 -1.94 -11.35
C PHE A 218 2.12 -1.27 -9.97
N SER A 219 3.11 -0.38 -9.84
CA SER A 219 3.32 0.40 -8.62
C SER A 219 2.16 1.36 -8.34
N LYS A 220 1.63 2.02 -9.39
CA LYS A 220 0.43 2.88 -9.32
C LYS A 220 -0.80 2.05 -8.92
N LEU A 221 -1.01 0.88 -9.54
CA LEU A 221 -2.13 -0.01 -9.18
C LEU A 221 -2.06 -0.49 -7.71
N ARG A 222 -0.87 -0.85 -7.22
CA ARG A 222 -0.68 -1.22 -5.82
C ARG A 222 -0.94 -0.05 -4.86
N GLN A 223 -0.65 1.18 -5.26
CA GLN A 223 -0.95 2.38 -4.47
C GLN A 223 -2.45 2.67 -4.41
N PHE A 224 -3.21 2.42 -5.48
CA PHE A 224 -4.68 2.48 -5.43
C PHE A 224 -5.27 1.43 -4.49
N GLY A 225 -4.69 0.22 -4.49
CA GLY A 225 -5.11 -0.85 -3.58
C GLY A 225 -6.53 -1.35 -3.84
N ARG A 226 -7.06 -1.16 -5.06
CA ARG A 226 -8.38 -1.60 -5.51
C ARG A 226 -8.26 -2.59 -6.67
N PRO A 227 -9.11 -3.62 -6.73
CA PRO A 227 -9.17 -4.50 -7.90
C PRO A 227 -9.47 -3.72 -9.18
N VAL A 228 -8.79 -4.06 -10.26
CA VAL A 228 -8.92 -3.43 -11.57
C VAL A 228 -8.88 -4.47 -12.67
N LEU A 229 -9.45 -4.15 -13.83
CA LEU A 229 -9.26 -4.91 -15.05
C LEU A 229 -8.02 -4.43 -15.76
N LEU A 230 -7.06 -5.33 -15.95
CA LEU A 230 -5.91 -5.12 -16.82
C LEU A 230 -6.32 -5.43 -18.25
N LEU A 231 -6.01 -4.54 -19.19
CA LEU A 231 -6.19 -4.83 -20.61
C LEU A 231 -4.94 -5.56 -21.12
N LEU A 232 -4.97 -6.89 -21.11
CA LEU A 232 -3.87 -7.74 -21.54
C LEU A 232 -3.91 -7.96 -23.05
N ARG A 233 -2.80 -7.71 -23.72
CA ARG A 233 -2.68 -7.86 -25.17
C ARG A 233 -2.65 -9.33 -25.56
N LYS A 234 -3.41 -9.67 -26.59
CA LYS A 234 -3.37 -10.95 -27.29
C LYS A 234 -3.50 -10.70 -28.79
N GLY A 235 -2.37 -10.75 -29.50
CA GLY A 235 -2.31 -10.32 -30.90
C GLY A 235 -2.71 -8.84 -31.03
N ASP A 236 -3.74 -8.57 -31.84
CA ASP A 236 -4.29 -7.22 -32.06
C ASP A 236 -5.46 -6.87 -31.11
N SER A 237 -5.89 -7.81 -30.26
CA SER A 237 -6.99 -7.62 -29.31
C SER A 237 -6.47 -7.41 -27.89
N ALA A 238 -7.29 -6.76 -27.05
CA ALA A 238 -7.03 -6.58 -25.64
C ALA A 238 -8.12 -7.28 -24.82
N VAL A 239 -7.72 -8.18 -23.93
CA VAL A 239 -8.60 -8.98 -23.09
C VAL A 239 -8.60 -8.39 -21.67
N PRO A 240 -9.75 -7.95 -21.13
CA PRO A 240 -9.84 -7.46 -19.77
C PRO A 240 -9.77 -8.61 -18.75
N VAL A 241 -8.72 -8.62 -17.94
CA VAL A 241 -8.47 -9.64 -16.90
C VAL A 241 -8.44 -8.97 -15.53
N LEU A 242 -9.19 -9.51 -14.58
CA LEU A 242 -9.31 -8.93 -13.24
C LEU A 242 -8.08 -9.24 -12.38
N LEU A 243 -7.49 -8.19 -11.82
CA LEU A 243 -6.39 -8.25 -10.85
C LEU A 243 -6.97 -8.16 -9.43
N THR A 244 -6.77 -9.21 -8.62
CA THR A 244 -7.28 -9.28 -7.23
C THR A 244 -6.19 -9.20 -6.17
N ALA A 245 -4.93 -9.52 -6.53
CA ALA A 245 -3.79 -9.37 -5.63
C ALA A 245 -2.54 -8.93 -6.39
N ILE A 246 -1.68 -8.12 -5.76
CA ILE A 246 -0.41 -7.72 -6.34
C ILE A 246 0.65 -7.40 -5.28
N ASP A 247 1.87 -7.88 -5.48
CA ASP A 247 3.03 -7.54 -4.65
C ASP A 247 4.18 -6.97 -5.49
N ARG A 248 5.43 -7.07 -5.00
CA ARG A 248 6.61 -6.55 -5.71
C ARG A 248 7.00 -7.39 -6.93
N GLU A 249 6.66 -8.67 -6.93
CA GLU A 249 7.15 -9.65 -7.90
C GLU A 249 5.99 -10.35 -8.59
N ARG A 250 4.85 -10.57 -7.93
CA ARG A 250 3.75 -11.41 -8.41
C ARG A 250 2.41 -10.69 -8.41
N ALA A 251 1.50 -11.19 -9.24
CA ALA A 251 0.12 -10.77 -9.34
C ALA A 251 -0.81 -11.99 -9.33
N LEU A 252 -2.02 -11.84 -8.78
CA LEU A 252 -3.07 -12.85 -8.85
C LEU A 252 -4.14 -12.37 -9.83
N LEU A 253 -4.35 -13.16 -10.88
CA LEU A 253 -5.28 -12.87 -11.97
C LEU A 253 -6.46 -13.83 -11.93
N GLU A 254 -7.64 -13.26 -12.13
CA GLU A 254 -8.89 -13.97 -12.33
C GLU A 254 -9.11 -14.19 -13.83
N LEU A 255 -8.66 -15.35 -14.33
CA LEU A 255 -8.78 -15.74 -15.74
C LEU A 255 -10.07 -16.54 -15.97
N PRO A 256 -10.55 -16.62 -17.23
CA PRO A 256 -11.60 -17.53 -17.69
C PRO A 256 -11.71 -18.86 -16.94
N ALA A 257 -10.71 -19.71 -17.11
CA ALA A 257 -10.73 -21.09 -16.64
C ALA A 257 -10.26 -21.28 -15.19
N ALA A 258 -9.50 -20.33 -14.64
CA ALA A 258 -8.89 -20.48 -13.32
C ALA A 258 -8.43 -19.14 -12.73
N THR A 259 -8.24 -19.11 -11.42
CA THR A 259 -7.44 -18.08 -10.75
C THR A 259 -5.98 -18.51 -10.75
N ALA A 260 -5.06 -17.63 -11.16
CA ALA A 260 -3.65 -17.99 -11.30
C ALA A 260 -2.70 -16.89 -10.82
N VAL A 261 -1.54 -17.31 -10.32
CA VAL A 261 -0.44 -16.42 -9.95
C VAL A 261 0.47 -16.24 -11.17
N VAL A 262 0.83 -14.99 -11.47
CA VAL A 262 1.72 -14.65 -12.58
C VAL A 262 2.82 -13.74 -12.06
N GLU A 263 4.06 -14.00 -12.47
CA GLU A 263 5.17 -13.09 -12.22
C GLU A 263 4.98 -11.76 -12.99
N ARG A 264 5.26 -10.64 -12.34
CA ARG A 264 5.08 -9.28 -12.88
C ARG A 264 6.03 -8.95 -14.02
N ASN A 265 7.13 -9.69 -14.16
CA ASN A 265 7.99 -9.57 -15.35
C ASN A 265 7.28 -10.16 -16.56
N VAL A 266 6.74 -11.37 -16.45
CA VAL A 266 5.94 -12.03 -17.49
C VAL A 266 4.72 -11.18 -17.83
N LEU A 267 3.95 -10.75 -16.84
CA LEU A 267 2.73 -9.96 -17.06
C LEU A 267 3.00 -8.63 -17.79
N ARG A 268 4.22 -8.07 -17.69
CA ARG A 268 4.62 -6.83 -18.34
C ARG A 268 4.68 -6.95 -19.86
N ASP A 269 4.98 -8.14 -20.37
CA ASP A 269 5.04 -8.40 -21.80
C ASP A 269 3.65 -8.39 -22.43
N PHE A 270 2.61 -8.62 -21.62
CA PHE A 270 1.20 -8.64 -22.04
C PHE A 270 0.48 -7.32 -21.71
N TRP A 271 0.92 -6.58 -20.70
CA TRP A 271 0.21 -5.40 -20.22
C TRP A 271 0.89 -4.09 -20.60
N GLY A 272 0.25 -3.32 -21.48
CA GLY A 272 0.72 -1.99 -21.91
C GLY A 272 0.47 -0.85 -20.91
N GLY A 273 -0.04 -1.15 -19.71
CA GLY A 273 -0.33 -0.17 -18.68
C GLY A 273 -1.78 0.29 -18.61
N GLU A 274 -2.63 -0.05 -19.59
CA GLU A 274 -4.04 0.32 -19.59
C GLU A 274 -4.87 -0.51 -18.61
N TYR A 275 -5.71 0.16 -17.83
CA TYR A 275 -6.64 -0.49 -16.92
C TYR A 275 -8.03 0.14 -16.95
N ARG A 276 -8.99 -0.61 -16.44
CA ARG A 276 -10.36 -0.16 -16.17
C ARG A 276 -10.69 -0.48 -14.72
N ALA A 277 -11.38 0.41 -14.04
CA ALA A 277 -11.75 0.21 -12.65
C ALA A 277 -13.19 0.64 -12.42
N LEU A 278 -13.82 0.03 -11.42
CA LEU A 278 -15.11 0.43 -10.92
C LEU A 278 -14.91 0.92 -9.49
N ASN A 279 -15.51 2.06 -9.16
CA ASN A 279 -15.54 2.53 -7.79
C ASN A 279 -16.83 3.32 -7.53
N ARG A 280 -17.20 3.37 -6.25
CA ARG A 280 -18.33 4.17 -5.80
C ARG A 280 -17.87 5.61 -5.62
N LEU A 281 -18.58 6.55 -6.24
CA LEU A 281 -18.42 7.99 -6.00
C LEU A 281 -19.83 8.58 -5.87
N PRO A 282 -20.10 9.44 -4.88
CA PRO A 282 -21.38 10.11 -4.79
C PRO A 282 -21.77 10.77 -6.10
N GLY A 283 -23.01 10.58 -6.54
CA GLY A 283 -23.53 11.17 -7.76
C GLY A 283 -23.54 12.69 -7.77
N GLY A 284 -23.59 13.27 -8.98
CA GLY A 284 -23.75 14.72 -9.19
C GLY A 284 -22.48 15.54 -9.00
N PHE A 285 -21.31 14.90 -8.87
CA PHE A 285 -20.03 15.59 -8.86
C PHE A 285 -19.60 15.95 -10.29
N PRO A 286 -18.97 17.12 -10.50
CA PRO A 286 -18.51 17.52 -11.82
C PRO A 286 -17.34 16.62 -12.27
N ALA A 287 -17.22 16.42 -13.59
CA ALA A 287 -16.15 15.62 -14.18
C ALA A 287 -14.74 16.13 -13.80
N THR A 288 -14.61 17.44 -13.57
CA THR A 288 -13.38 18.10 -13.15
C THR A 288 -13.65 19.09 -12.02
N LEU A 289 -12.77 19.14 -11.01
CA LEU A 289 -12.69 20.23 -10.03
C LEU A 289 -11.32 20.91 -10.04
N ARG A 290 -11.31 22.22 -9.82
CA ARG A 290 -10.11 23.07 -9.77
C ARG A 290 -10.29 24.23 -8.79
N ILE A 291 -9.22 25.01 -8.60
CA ILE A 291 -9.24 26.20 -7.75
C ILE A 291 -10.40 27.15 -8.10
N ASN A 292 -11.05 27.67 -7.07
CA ASN A 292 -12.25 28.51 -7.07
C ASN A 292 -13.59 27.81 -7.37
N ASP A 293 -13.60 26.51 -7.69
CA ASP A 293 -14.86 25.77 -7.75
C ASP A 293 -15.47 25.66 -6.35
N GLU A 294 -16.81 25.60 -6.28
CA GLU A 294 -17.55 25.52 -5.04
C GLU A 294 -18.59 24.40 -5.09
N GLY A 295 -18.90 23.81 -3.94
CA GLY A 295 -20.02 22.89 -3.79
C GLY A 295 -19.74 21.69 -2.89
N PRO A 296 -20.73 20.78 -2.76
CA PRO A 296 -20.64 19.61 -1.88
C PRO A 296 -19.49 18.66 -2.27
N ALA A 297 -19.12 18.63 -3.55
CA ALA A 297 -18.01 17.83 -4.04
C ALA A 297 -16.66 18.24 -3.41
N VAL A 298 -16.46 19.54 -3.14
CA VAL A 298 -15.23 20.04 -2.50
C VAL A 298 -15.14 19.58 -1.04
N SER A 299 -16.26 19.61 -0.32
CA SER A 299 -16.32 19.12 1.06
C SER A 299 -15.97 17.63 1.13
N TRP A 300 -16.52 16.82 0.22
CA TRP A 300 -16.18 15.41 0.10
C TRP A 300 -14.69 15.21 -0.23
N VAL A 301 -14.15 15.99 -1.18
CA VAL A 301 -12.71 15.95 -1.54
C VAL A 301 -11.83 16.23 -0.32
N ARG A 302 -12.17 17.22 0.51
CA ARG A 302 -11.41 17.56 1.72
C ARG A 302 -11.36 16.38 2.70
N ASP A 303 -12.49 15.75 3.00
CA ASP A 303 -12.55 14.55 3.87
C ASP A 303 -11.69 13.41 3.31
N GLN A 304 -11.75 13.17 1.99
CA GLN A 304 -10.90 12.15 1.37
C GLN A 304 -9.41 12.51 1.38
N LEU A 305 -9.05 13.80 1.23
CA LEU A 305 -7.67 14.26 1.36
C LEU A 305 -7.16 14.11 2.80
N ASP A 306 -8.00 14.33 3.81
CA ASP A 306 -7.65 14.14 5.22
C ASP A 306 -7.26 12.68 5.48
N ARG A 307 -8.13 11.75 5.06
CA ARG A 307 -7.87 10.31 5.12
C ARG A 307 -6.63 9.91 4.32
N ALA A 308 -6.48 10.46 3.11
CA ALA A 308 -5.40 10.08 2.22
C ALA A 308 -4.03 10.58 2.67
N LEU A 309 -3.96 11.77 3.23
CA LEU A 309 -2.71 12.42 3.64
C LEU A 309 -2.41 12.21 5.13
N GLY A 310 -3.37 11.72 5.91
CA GLY A 310 -3.26 11.56 7.36
C GLY A 310 -3.18 12.91 8.06
N GLU A 311 -3.96 13.88 7.59
CA GLU A 311 -3.98 15.27 8.06
C GLU A 311 -5.31 15.55 8.73
N GLU A 312 -5.30 16.20 9.89
CA GLU A 312 -6.51 16.71 10.53
C GLU A 312 -6.87 18.05 9.89
N ALA A 313 -8.02 18.13 9.20
CA ALA A 313 -8.54 19.40 8.72
C ALA A 313 -9.01 20.28 9.88
N PRO A 314 -8.88 21.62 9.77
CA PRO A 314 -9.62 22.54 10.63
C PRO A 314 -11.13 22.27 10.52
N VAL A 315 -11.85 22.38 11.64
CA VAL A 315 -13.31 22.21 11.72
C VAL A 315 -14.00 23.08 10.65
N ALA A 316 -14.83 22.45 9.83
CA ALA A 316 -15.46 23.06 8.66
C ALA A 316 -16.42 24.21 9.05
N ASP A 317 -16.04 25.43 8.69
CA ASP A 317 -16.93 26.59 8.56
C ASP A 317 -17.42 26.69 7.10
N GLU A 318 -18.28 27.66 6.73
CA GLU A 318 -18.77 27.85 5.34
C GLU A 318 -17.65 27.91 4.27
N ALA A 319 -16.42 28.24 4.67
CA ALA A 319 -15.20 28.17 3.84
C ALA A 319 -14.85 26.76 3.32
N ALA A 320 -15.41 25.69 3.90
CA ALA A 320 -15.16 24.30 3.51
C ALA A 320 -15.73 23.92 2.12
N LEU A 321 -16.65 24.73 1.58
CA LEU A 321 -17.30 24.48 0.29
C LEU A 321 -16.50 24.99 -0.91
N ARG A 322 -15.44 25.79 -0.72
CA ARG A 322 -14.63 26.34 -1.81
C ARG A 322 -13.32 25.58 -1.98
N PHE A 323 -12.96 25.29 -3.22
CA PHE A 323 -11.67 24.73 -3.60
C PHE A 323 -10.64 25.87 -3.58
N ASP A 324 -9.94 26.03 -2.46
CA ASP A 324 -8.93 27.07 -2.26
C ASP A 324 -7.50 26.60 -2.62
N ALA A 325 -6.52 27.48 -2.42
CA ALA A 325 -5.11 27.17 -2.65
C ALA A 325 -4.57 26.09 -1.70
N ASP A 326 -5.20 25.86 -0.54
CA ASP A 326 -4.82 24.79 0.36
C ASP A 326 -5.28 23.44 -0.20
N VAL A 327 -6.54 23.33 -0.63
CA VAL A 327 -7.08 22.15 -1.30
C VAL A 327 -6.23 21.83 -2.53
N GLU A 328 -5.89 22.81 -3.36
CA GLU A 328 -5.05 22.60 -4.54
C GLU A 328 -3.68 21.99 -4.19
N ARG A 329 -3.01 22.54 -3.18
CA ARG A 329 -1.73 22.02 -2.68
C ARG A 329 -1.86 20.59 -2.16
N ARG A 330 -2.96 20.27 -1.48
CA ARG A 330 -3.23 18.92 -0.95
C ARG A 330 -3.56 17.94 -2.08
N VAL A 331 -4.28 18.37 -3.10
CA VAL A 331 -4.53 17.61 -4.34
C VAL A 331 -3.22 17.30 -5.05
N ARG A 332 -2.32 18.27 -5.23
CA ARG A 332 -0.99 18.04 -5.84
C ARG A 332 -0.20 16.97 -5.07
N ARG A 333 -0.22 17.00 -3.74
CA ARG A 333 0.44 15.99 -2.91
C ARG A 333 -0.19 14.60 -3.03
N LEU A 334 -1.53 14.53 -3.13
CA LEU A 334 -2.21 13.27 -3.44
C LEU A 334 -1.78 12.75 -4.82
N GLN A 335 -1.76 13.60 -5.83
CA GLN A 335 -1.35 13.24 -7.19
C GLN A 335 0.07 12.69 -7.20
N GLU A 336 1.02 13.37 -6.56
CA GLU A 336 2.40 12.87 -6.39
C GLU A 336 2.45 11.52 -5.68
N LYS A 337 1.68 11.34 -4.60
CA LYS A 337 1.59 10.08 -3.83
C LYS A 337 1.12 8.92 -4.70
N HIS A 338 0.24 9.18 -5.67
CA HIS A 338 -0.33 8.17 -6.58
C HIS A 338 0.38 8.09 -7.95
N GLY A 339 1.47 8.82 -8.16
CA GLY A 339 2.16 8.88 -9.45
C GLY A 339 1.29 9.44 -10.59
N LEU A 340 0.41 10.38 -10.27
CA LEU A 340 -0.38 11.16 -11.22
C LEU A 340 0.35 12.45 -11.59
N LEU A 341 -0.11 13.11 -12.66
CA LEU A 341 0.32 14.47 -12.98
C LEU A 341 -0.10 15.41 -11.83
N ALA A 342 0.88 16.04 -11.18
CA ALA A 342 0.65 16.92 -10.03
C ALA A 342 0.22 18.34 -10.45
N ASP A 343 -0.87 18.44 -11.21
CA ASP A 343 -1.40 19.70 -11.78
C ASP A 343 -2.36 20.46 -10.87
N GLY A 344 -2.79 19.87 -9.75
CA GLY A 344 -3.75 20.45 -8.81
C GLY A 344 -5.21 20.37 -9.27
N ILE A 345 -5.47 19.68 -10.38
CA ILE A 345 -6.80 19.51 -10.97
C ILE A 345 -7.33 18.11 -10.66
N ILE A 346 -8.55 18.03 -10.14
CA ILE A 346 -9.21 16.75 -9.89
C ILE A 346 -9.91 16.32 -11.17
N GLY A 347 -9.20 15.61 -12.05
CA GLY A 347 -9.76 14.89 -13.18
C GLY A 347 -10.09 13.42 -12.86
N PRO A 348 -10.44 12.59 -13.87
CA PRO A 348 -10.89 11.21 -13.66
C PRO A 348 -9.94 10.32 -12.85
N GLU A 349 -8.63 10.38 -13.10
CA GLU A 349 -7.66 9.57 -12.33
C GLU A 349 -7.50 10.08 -10.89
N THR A 350 -7.57 11.39 -10.67
CA THR A 350 -7.54 11.99 -9.33
C THR A 350 -8.81 11.64 -8.55
N TRP A 351 -9.98 11.64 -9.20
CA TRP A 351 -11.24 11.16 -8.64
C TRP A 351 -11.14 9.71 -8.21
N PHE A 352 -10.59 8.85 -9.07
CA PHE A 352 -10.36 7.44 -8.72
C PHE A 352 -9.43 7.31 -7.51
N ALA A 353 -8.34 8.09 -7.47
CA ALA A 353 -7.39 8.08 -6.37
C ALA A 353 -8.05 8.46 -5.04
N LEU A 354 -8.88 9.52 -5.02
CA LEU A 354 -9.66 9.93 -3.86
C LEU A 354 -10.66 8.85 -3.44
N ALA A 355 -11.42 8.31 -4.39
CA ALA A 355 -12.41 7.26 -4.12
C ALA A 355 -11.77 5.97 -3.58
N CYS A 356 -10.46 5.76 -3.75
CA CYS A 356 -9.77 4.63 -3.13
C CYS A 356 -9.66 4.75 -1.60
N TYR A 357 -9.87 5.94 -1.02
CA TYR A 357 -9.79 6.18 0.43
C TYR A 357 -11.13 6.07 1.18
N VAL A 358 -12.22 5.83 0.45
CA VAL A 358 -13.48 5.39 1.06
C VAL A 358 -13.26 4.00 1.68
N ASP A 359 -13.73 3.76 2.90
CA ASP A 359 -13.48 2.49 3.60
C ASP A 359 -14.20 1.30 2.96
N GLU A 360 -15.37 1.55 2.35
CA GLU A 360 -16.19 0.54 1.68
C GLU A 360 -15.52 -0.03 0.42
N GLY A 361 -15.85 -1.28 0.09
CA GLY A 361 -15.51 -1.94 -1.17
C GLY A 361 -14.28 -2.87 -1.14
N PRO A 362 -14.06 -3.63 -2.22
CA PRO A 362 -13.00 -4.62 -2.31
C PRO A 362 -11.61 -3.97 -2.36
N ARG A 363 -10.60 -4.69 -1.87
CA ARG A 363 -9.21 -4.26 -1.79
C ARG A 363 -8.30 -5.28 -2.45
N LEU A 364 -7.21 -4.83 -3.05
CA LEU A 364 -6.17 -5.73 -3.55
C LEU A 364 -5.54 -6.48 -2.38
N ALA A 365 -5.54 -7.81 -2.49
CA ALA A 365 -4.85 -8.67 -1.55
C ALA A 365 -3.34 -8.77 -1.86
N ARG A 366 -2.62 -9.55 -1.05
CA ARG A 366 -1.28 -10.04 -1.39
C ARG A 366 -1.39 -11.45 -1.97
N PRO A 367 -0.64 -11.78 -3.03
CA PRO A 367 -0.58 -13.15 -3.53
C PRO A 367 -0.14 -14.13 -2.43
N PRO A 368 -0.63 -15.38 -2.43
CA PRO A 368 -0.22 -16.39 -1.45
C PRO A 368 1.30 -16.60 -1.49
N LYS A 369 1.91 -16.94 -0.34
CA LYS A 369 3.34 -17.27 -0.29
C LYS A 369 3.58 -18.56 -1.08
N ARG A 370 4.72 -18.63 -1.79
CA ARG A 370 5.19 -19.93 -2.32
C ARG A 370 5.33 -20.88 -1.14
N GLU A 371 4.67 -22.03 -1.22
CA GLU A 371 4.97 -23.13 -0.31
C GLU A 371 6.44 -23.49 -0.53
N GLN A 372 7.26 -23.34 0.50
CA GLN A 372 8.63 -23.82 0.46
C GLN A 372 8.53 -25.34 0.40
N GLY A 373 8.79 -25.90 -0.78
CA GLY A 373 8.96 -27.34 -0.94
C GLY A 373 9.93 -27.86 0.12
N ALA A 374 9.56 -28.98 0.73
CA ALA A 374 10.41 -29.71 1.67
C ALA A 374 11.82 -29.88 1.07
N PRO A 375 12.90 -29.78 1.87
CA PRO A 375 14.24 -30.00 1.36
C PRO A 375 14.33 -31.40 0.75
N ASP A 376 14.71 -31.45 -0.52
CA ASP A 376 15.07 -32.66 -1.24
C ASP A 376 16.05 -33.51 -0.43
N GLY A 377 15.83 -34.82 -0.52
CA GLY A 377 16.43 -35.83 0.33
C GLY A 377 17.92 -35.67 0.58
N ALA A 378 18.29 -35.70 1.86
CA ALA A 378 19.63 -36.06 2.28
C ALA A 378 19.88 -37.51 1.87
N SER A 379 20.56 -37.68 0.75
CA SER A 379 21.31 -38.90 0.44
C SER A 379 22.54 -38.93 1.33
N LEU A 380 22.56 -39.82 2.32
CA LEU A 380 23.76 -40.42 2.91
C LEU A 380 23.44 -41.85 3.34
#